data_AF-A0A8J8CUH6-F1
#
_entry.id   AF-A0A8J8CUH6-F1
#
_cell.length_a   1.000
_cell.length_b   1.000
_cell.length_c   1.000
_cell.angle_alpha   90.00
_cell.angle_beta   90.00
_cell.angle_gamma   90.00
#
_symmetry.space_group_name_H-M   'P 1'
#
loop_
_entity.id
_entity.type
_entity.pdbx_description
1 polymer ?
#
loop_
_entity_poly.entity_id
_entity_poly.type
_entity_poly.pdbx_seq_one_letter_code
_entity_poly.pdbx_strand_id
1 'polypeptide(L)'
;MTDDADLERRLDAVEAAVHDLEEQLSTATNRDIPLLKGTVRTLVATEVDSLDDLSEAGRTFRRRCADREKCLQAVETKLETLCEAGTAASTKAEKYGAILAFAQNKRNGSAKLVVSPSEIMRYTGVSRRYAYDLLAEISADVDGVRVWEATENPTGSNVKRKVLLVDCEHVHAATKGMNQFTTGGRRNDEERAWESSLSDGVATSSGRRCLCWLPRSGVAYWWVVHPLARTHCVSAAAGGGHLPMHLS
;
A
#
# COMPACT_ATOMS: atom_id res chain seq x y z
N MET A 1 -50.69 3.76 63.55
CA MET A 1 -50.37 2.44 62.96
C MET A 1 -50.18 2.50 61.44
N THR A 2 -50.68 3.52 60.74
CA THR A 2 -50.44 3.72 59.30
C THR A 2 -49.02 4.15 58.95
N ASP A 3 -48.32 4.83 59.87
CA ASP A 3 -46.99 5.37 59.62
C ASP A 3 -45.89 4.29 59.59
N ASP A 4 -46.07 3.21 60.35
CA ASP A 4 -45.09 2.11 60.43
C ASP A 4 -45.04 1.30 59.12
N ALA A 5 -46.23 0.99 58.57
CA ALA A 5 -46.35 0.29 57.29
C ALA A 5 -45.89 1.13 56.09
N ASP A 6 -45.89 2.47 56.20
CA ASP A 6 -45.31 3.34 55.18
C ASP A 6 -43.78 3.36 55.25
N LEU A 7 -43.22 3.39 56.47
CA LEU A 7 -41.78 3.30 56.69
C LEU A 7 -41.21 1.96 56.23
N GLU A 8 -41.86 0.83 56.54
CA GLU A 8 -41.47 -0.50 56.05
C GLU A 8 -41.43 -0.53 54.52
N ARG A 9 -42.49 -0.05 53.85
CA ARG A 9 -42.54 -0.01 52.39
C ARG A 9 -41.43 0.85 51.78
N ARG A 10 -41.10 1.98 52.42
CA ARG A 10 -40.01 2.85 51.97
C ARG A 10 -38.65 2.22 52.22
N LEU A 11 -38.48 1.48 53.32
CA LEU A 11 -37.27 0.74 53.60
C LEU A 11 -37.06 -0.36 52.56
N ASP A 12 -38.09 -1.17 52.28
CA ASP A 12 -38.05 -2.21 51.26
C ASP A 12 -37.68 -1.64 49.88
N ALA A 13 -38.23 -0.48 49.53
CA ALA A 13 -37.92 0.20 48.27
C ALA A 13 -36.46 0.70 48.21
N VAL A 14 -35.93 1.19 49.33
CA VAL A 14 -34.52 1.62 49.42
C VAL A 14 -33.59 0.42 49.38
N GLU A 15 -33.91 -0.67 50.08
CA GLU A 15 -33.13 -1.91 50.05
C GLU A 15 -33.07 -2.51 48.64
N ALA A 16 -34.21 -2.57 47.94
CA ALA A 16 -34.26 -2.97 46.54
C ALA A 16 -33.39 -2.08 45.63
N ALA A 17 -33.47 -0.75 45.81
CA ALA A 17 -32.68 0.19 45.02
C ALA A 17 -31.16 0.07 45.30
N VAL A 18 -30.77 -0.17 46.55
CA VAL A 18 -29.36 -0.42 46.91
C VAL A 18 -28.87 -1.71 46.25
N HIS A 19 -29.68 -2.77 46.29
CA HIS A 19 -29.33 -4.03 45.66
C HIS A 19 -29.15 -3.89 44.14
N ASP A 20 -30.06 -3.18 43.46
CA ASP A 20 -29.95 -2.90 42.02
C ASP A 20 -28.68 -2.10 41.70
N LEU A 21 -28.33 -1.11 42.53
CA LEU A 21 -27.11 -0.31 42.35
C LEU A 21 -25.85 -1.15 42.55
N GLU A 22 -25.84 -2.07 43.52
CA GLU A 22 -24.74 -3.01 43.74
C GLU A 22 -24.55 -3.95 42.54
N GLU A 23 -25.64 -4.46 41.96
CA GLU A 23 -25.59 -5.31 40.77
C GLU A 23 -25.06 -4.53 39.55
N GLN A 24 -25.53 -3.30 39.35
CA GLN A 24 -25.04 -2.43 38.27
C GLN A 24 -23.55 -2.09 38.44
N LEU A 25 -23.13 -1.73 39.65
CA LEU A 25 -21.74 -1.42 39.95
C LEU A 25 -20.84 -2.64 39.75
N SER A 26 -21.31 -3.82 40.17
CA SER A 26 -20.62 -5.09 39.95
C SER A 26 -20.47 -5.39 38.46
N THR A 27 -21.54 -5.21 37.66
CA THR A 27 -21.50 -5.43 36.21
C THR A 27 -20.52 -4.47 35.53
N ALA A 28 -20.60 -3.18 35.84
CA ALA A 28 -19.73 -2.16 35.27
C ALA A 28 -18.26 -2.43 35.61
N THR A 29 -17.97 -2.76 36.86
CA THR A 29 -16.59 -2.94 37.36
C THR A 29 -15.98 -4.27 36.90
N ASN A 30 -16.74 -5.36 36.92
CA ASN A 30 -16.22 -6.70 36.64
C ASN A 30 -16.26 -7.07 35.16
N ARG A 31 -17.16 -6.47 34.37
CA ARG A 31 -17.32 -6.80 32.95
C ARG A 31 -16.95 -5.64 32.03
N ASP A 32 -17.59 -4.50 32.20
CA ASP A 32 -17.54 -3.45 31.18
C ASP A 32 -16.19 -2.69 31.20
N ILE A 33 -15.65 -2.36 32.38
CA ILE A 33 -14.35 -1.71 32.51
C ILE A 33 -13.21 -2.57 31.93
N PRO A 34 -13.10 -3.89 32.22
CA PRO A 34 -12.09 -4.75 31.59
C PRO A 34 -12.21 -4.83 30.07
N LEU A 35 -13.42 -4.87 29.52
CA LEU A 35 -13.64 -4.88 28.06
C LEU A 35 -13.19 -3.56 27.41
N LEU A 36 -13.51 -2.43 28.03
CA LEU A 36 -13.04 -1.11 27.61
C LEU A 36 -11.51 -1.00 27.70
N LYS A 37 -10.92 -1.48 28.79
CA LYS A 37 -9.46 -1.52 28.98
C LYS A 37 -8.77 -2.35 27.89
N GLY A 38 -9.31 -3.53 27.56
CA GLY A 38 -8.78 -4.40 26.50
C GLY A 38 -8.87 -3.79 25.10
N THR A 39 -9.99 -3.14 24.78
CA THR A 39 -10.17 -2.47 23.47
C THR A 39 -9.24 -1.26 23.33
N VAL A 40 -9.11 -0.42 24.37
CA VAL A 40 -8.17 0.71 24.36
C VAL A 40 -6.71 0.24 24.26
N ARG A 41 -6.32 -0.82 24.99
CA ARG A 41 -4.98 -1.41 24.88
C ARG A 41 -4.66 -1.84 23.44
N THR A 42 -5.64 -2.44 22.77
CA THR A 42 -5.51 -2.88 21.37
C THR A 42 -5.39 -1.70 20.40
N LEU A 43 -6.18 -0.63 20.60
CA LEU A 43 -6.18 0.55 19.73
C LEU A 43 -4.93 1.43 19.91
N VAL A 44 -4.47 1.59 21.14
CA VAL A 44 -3.36 2.51 21.49
C VAL A 44 -2.02 1.79 21.45
N ALA A 45 -1.99 0.46 21.51
CA ALA A 45 -0.75 -0.33 21.62
C ALA A 45 0.15 0.12 22.78
N THR A 46 -0.49 0.60 23.85
CA THR A 46 0.16 1.01 25.11
C THR A 46 -0.47 0.20 26.23
N GLU A 47 0.35 -0.25 27.18
CA GLU A 47 -0.15 -0.90 28.37
C GLU A 47 -0.93 0.11 29.23
N VAL A 48 -2.13 -0.28 29.63
CA VAL A 48 -3.00 0.49 30.51
C VAL A 48 -3.17 -0.42 31.69
N ASP A 49 -2.66 -0.06 32.86
CA ASP A 49 -2.70 -0.90 34.06
C ASP A 49 -3.69 -0.34 35.08
N SER A 50 -3.83 0.99 35.12
CA SER A 50 -4.74 1.73 35.98
C SER A 50 -5.85 2.46 35.21
N LEU A 51 -6.84 3.00 35.94
CA LEU A 51 -7.85 3.89 35.37
C LEU A 51 -7.27 5.25 34.94
N ASP A 52 -6.24 5.75 35.64
CA ASP A 52 -5.58 7.00 35.27
C ASP A 52 -4.86 6.87 33.93
N ASP A 53 -4.23 5.72 33.68
CA ASP A 53 -3.58 5.38 32.41
C ASP A 53 -4.58 5.40 31.25
N LEU A 54 -5.86 5.09 31.50
CA LEU A 54 -6.90 5.10 30.47
C LEU A 54 -7.13 6.53 29.95
N SER A 55 -7.10 7.52 30.87
CA SER A 55 -7.25 8.93 30.52
C SER A 55 -6.08 9.44 29.68
N GLU A 56 -4.85 9.03 30.02
CA GLU A 56 -3.64 9.36 29.27
C GLU A 56 -3.62 8.67 27.89
N ALA A 57 -3.98 7.38 27.85
CA ALA A 57 -4.14 6.62 26.61
C ALA A 57 -5.17 7.29 25.69
N GLY A 58 -6.29 7.78 26.24
CA GLY A 58 -7.30 8.53 25.50
C GLY A 58 -6.77 9.84 24.90
N ARG A 59 -5.97 10.61 25.66
CA ARG A 59 -5.32 11.84 25.14
C ARG A 59 -4.29 11.51 24.05
N THR A 60 -3.51 10.45 24.23
CA THR A 60 -2.52 9.98 23.26
C THR A 60 -3.20 9.52 21.97
N PHE A 61 -4.26 8.74 22.07
CA PHE A 61 -5.07 8.31 20.94
C PHE A 61 -5.62 9.50 20.15
N ARG A 62 -6.23 10.48 20.86
CA ARG A 62 -6.75 11.71 20.23
C ARG A 62 -5.66 12.46 19.46
N ARG A 63 -4.47 12.58 20.04
CA ARG A 63 -3.32 13.23 19.37
C ARG A 63 -2.92 12.48 18.10
N ARG A 64 -2.82 11.15 18.14
CA ARG A 64 -2.52 10.32 16.97
C ARG A 64 -3.58 10.44 15.87
N CYS A 65 -4.86 10.53 16.23
CA CYS A 65 -5.93 10.77 15.27
C CYS A 65 -5.76 12.14 14.58
N ALA A 66 -5.52 13.19 15.36
CA ALA A 66 -5.29 14.53 14.81
C ALA A 66 -4.05 14.59 13.89
N ASP A 67 -2.97 13.90 14.25
CA ASP A 67 -1.76 13.84 13.42
C ASP A 67 -1.99 13.06 12.11
N ARG A 68 -2.76 11.97 12.16
CA ARG A 68 -3.16 11.20 10.96
C ARG A 68 -4.07 12.01 10.05
N GLU A 69 -5.04 12.73 10.61
CA GLU A 69 -5.93 13.61 9.86
C GLU A 69 -5.14 14.70 9.12
N LYS A 70 -4.19 15.36 9.80
CA LYS A 70 -3.29 16.32 9.15
C LYS A 70 -2.45 15.69 8.03
N CYS A 71 -1.95 14.48 8.24
CA CYS A 71 -1.18 13.75 7.22
C CYS A 71 -2.05 13.41 6.00
N LEU A 72 -3.28 12.95 6.23
CA LEU A 72 -4.25 12.66 5.17
C LEU A 72 -4.60 13.93 4.39
N GLN A 73 -4.93 15.03 5.07
CA GLN A 73 -5.17 16.32 4.42
C GLN A 73 -3.97 16.77 3.57
N ALA A 74 -2.74 16.63 4.09
CA ALA A 74 -1.54 16.98 3.33
C ALA A 74 -1.34 16.09 2.08
N VAL A 75 -1.73 14.82 2.14
CA VAL A 75 -1.69 13.91 0.98
C VAL A 75 -2.81 14.26 -0.01
N GLU A 76 -4.01 14.55 0.47
CA GLU A 76 -5.15 14.95 -0.35
C GLU A 76 -4.85 16.25 -1.11
N THR A 77 -4.31 17.28 -0.45
CA THR A 77 -3.88 18.51 -1.13
C THR A 77 -2.80 18.23 -2.18
N LYS A 78 -1.83 17.35 -1.89
CA LYS A 78 -0.82 16.96 -2.90
C LYS A 78 -1.47 16.25 -4.08
N LEU A 79 -2.42 15.35 -3.84
CA LEU A 79 -3.15 14.66 -4.91
C LEU A 79 -3.96 15.64 -5.75
N GLU A 80 -4.61 16.63 -5.14
CA GLU A 80 -5.34 17.68 -5.84
C GLU A 80 -4.40 18.47 -6.75
N THR A 81 -3.24 18.92 -6.25
CA THR A 81 -2.25 19.62 -7.09
C THR A 81 -1.72 18.77 -8.25
N LEU A 82 -1.57 17.45 -8.05
CA LEU A 82 -1.14 16.53 -9.11
C LEU A 82 -2.27 16.29 -10.13
N CYS A 83 -3.52 16.20 -9.69
CA CYS A 83 -4.68 16.08 -10.57
C CYS A 83 -4.90 17.36 -11.41
N GLU A 84 -4.74 18.55 -10.82
CA GLU A 84 -4.78 19.82 -11.55
C GLU A 84 -3.64 19.89 -12.59
N ALA A 85 -2.43 19.48 -12.21
CA ALA A 85 -1.31 19.39 -13.15
C ALA A 85 -1.56 18.42 -14.31
N GLY A 86 -2.21 17.27 -14.04
CA GLY A 86 -2.50 16.24 -15.04
C GLY A 86 -3.71 16.52 -15.94
N THR A 87 -4.57 17.48 -15.59
CA THR A 87 -5.68 17.93 -16.45
C THR A 87 -5.28 19.07 -17.38
N ALA A 88 -4.24 19.85 -17.03
CA ALA A 88 -3.48 20.60 -18.02
C ALA A 88 -2.76 19.61 -18.95
N ALA A 89 -2.54 19.96 -20.22
CA ALA A 89 -1.89 19.07 -21.19
C ALA A 89 -0.59 18.50 -20.59
N SER A 90 -0.61 17.20 -20.26
CA SER A 90 0.46 16.60 -19.46
C SER A 90 1.82 16.95 -20.02
N THR A 91 2.58 17.68 -19.23
CA THR A 91 3.85 18.25 -19.69
C THR A 91 4.83 17.12 -19.97
N LYS A 92 5.81 17.37 -20.84
CA LYS A 92 6.86 16.38 -21.16
C LYS A 92 7.50 15.82 -19.87
N ALA A 93 7.76 16.68 -18.89
CA ALA A 93 8.31 16.32 -17.57
C ALA A 93 7.39 15.40 -16.75
N GLU A 94 6.09 15.62 -16.79
CA GLU A 94 5.11 14.78 -16.09
C GLU A 94 5.07 13.36 -16.65
N LYS A 95 5.09 13.23 -17.99
CA LYS A 95 5.17 11.92 -18.66
C LYS A 95 6.45 11.19 -18.29
N TYR A 96 7.57 11.91 -18.15
CA TYR A 96 8.85 11.34 -17.74
C TYR A 96 8.79 10.86 -16.30
N GLY A 97 8.29 11.69 -15.40
CA GLY A 97 8.06 11.34 -14.00
C GLY A 97 7.18 10.11 -13.85
N ALA A 98 6.08 10.01 -14.60
CA ALA A 98 5.18 8.86 -14.57
C ALA A 98 5.88 7.56 -15.03
N ILE A 99 6.69 7.62 -16.10
CA ILE A 99 7.43 6.46 -16.62
C ILE A 99 8.52 6.03 -15.62
N LEU A 100 9.26 6.97 -15.03
CA LEU A 100 10.29 6.68 -14.04
C LEU A 100 9.72 6.17 -12.72
N ALA A 101 8.60 6.73 -12.25
CA ALA A 101 7.89 6.23 -11.07
C ALA A 101 7.35 4.81 -11.30
N PHE A 102 6.81 4.53 -12.50
CA PHE A 102 6.45 3.17 -12.89
C PHE A 102 7.67 2.24 -12.86
N ALA A 103 8.81 2.68 -13.41
CA ALA A 103 10.03 1.91 -13.39
C ALA A 103 10.50 1.60 -11.95
N GLN A 104 10.44 2.57 -11.05
CA GLN A 104 10.77 2.37 -9.64
C GLN A 104 9.82 1.38 -8.95
N ASN A 105 8.51 1.50 -9.19
CA ASN A 105 7.52 0.60 -8.59
C ASN A 105 7.60 -0.84 -9.14
N LYS A 106 8.02 -1.00 -10.40
CA LYS A 106 8.22 -2.31 -11.04
C LYS A 106 9.54 -2.98 -10.59
N ARG A 107 10.40 -2.29 -9.84
CA ARG A 107 11.67 -2.81 -9.32
C ARG A 107 11.42 -3.98 -8.35
N ASN A 108 11.48 -5.21 -8.83
CA ASN A 108 11.44 -6.43 -8.00
C ASN A 108 12.81 -6.74 -7.36
N GLY A 109 13.47 -5.72 -6.80
CA GLY A 109 14.83 -5.82 -6.24
C GLY A 109 15.98 -5.77 -7.26
N SER A 110 15.71 -5.79 -8.57
CA SER A 110 16.76 -5.63 -9.60
C SER A 110 17.24 -4.17 -9.66
N ALA A 111 18.54 -3.93 -9.84
CA ALA A 111 19.07 -2.56 -9.99
C ALA A 111 18.69 -1.95 -11.35
N LYS A 112 18.59 -2.80 -12.38
CA LYS A 112 18.23 -2.41 -13.75
C LYS A 112 16.85 -2.95 -14.10
N LEU A 113 16.08 -2.13 -14.81
CA LEU A 113 14.75 -2.49 -15.25
C LEU A 113 14.55 -2.18 -16.73
N VAL A 114 13.86 -3.10 -17.42
CA VAL A 114 13.44 -2.91 -18.80
C VAL A 114 11.98 -2.45 -18.85
N VAL A 115 11.73 -1.34 -19.55
CA VAL A 115 10.41 -0.77 -19.82
C VAL A 115 10.13 -0.80 -21.32
N SER A 116 9.05 -1.47 -21.69
CA SER A 116 8.62 -1.60 -23.09
C SER A 116 7.73 -0.44 -23.54
N PRO A 117 7.67 -0.12 -24.86
CA PRO A 117 6.75 0.89 -25.38
C PRO A 117 5.29 0.61 -25.03
N SER A 118 4.87 -0.67 -25.00
CA SER A 118 3.52 -1.07 -24.62
C SER A 118 3.18 -0.72 -23.17
N GLU A 119 4.15 -0.80 -22.27
CA GLU A 119 3.96 -0.38 -20.88
C GLU A 119 3.84 1.13 -20.79
N ILE A 120 4.71 1.88 -21.49
CA ILE A 120 4.63 3.34 -21.55
C ILE A 120 3.26 3.80 -22.04
N MET A 121 2.75 3.20 -23.12
CA MET A 121 1.41 3.50 -23.63
C MET A 121 0.32 3.28 -22.58
N ARG A 122 0.40 2.17 -21.83
CA ARG A 122 -0.58 1.82 -20.81
C ARG A 122 -0.58 2.83 -19.65
N TYR A 123 0.58 3.34 -19.26
CA TYR A 123 0.72 4.24 -18.10
C TYR A 123 0.53 5.72 -18.44
N THR A 124 0.89 6.15 -19.65
CA THR A 124 0.78 7.56 -20.06
C THR A 124 -0.41 7.85 -20.98
N GLY A 125 -1.11 6.82 -21.48
CA GLY A 125 -2.25 6.97 -22.39
C GLY A 125 -1.89 7.46 -23.80
N VAL A 126 -0.60 7.49 -24.15
CA VAL A 126 -0.12 8.05 -25.42
C VAL A 126 -0.20 7.07 -26.58
N SER A 127 -0.18 7.60 -27.81
CA SER A 127 -0.13 6.78 -29.02
C SER A 127 1.15 5.94 -29.09
N ARG A 128 1.10 4.82 -29.82
CA ARG A 128 2.26 3.93 -30.00
C ARG A 128 3.47 4.65 -30.59
N ARG A 129 3.25 5.53 -31.58
CA ARG A 129 4.32 6.31 -32.21
C ARG A 129 5.01 7.21 -31.19
N TYR A 130 4.20 7.94 -30.42
CA TYR A 130 4.73 8.84 -29.39
C TYR A 130 5.41 8.10 -28.24
N ALA A 131 5.00 6.87 -27.91
CA ALA A 131 5.73 6.05 -26.93
C ALA A 131 7.17 5.74 -27.37
N TYR A 132 7.43 5.54 -28.68
CA TYR A 132 8.79 5.38 -29.19
C TYR A 132 9.57 6.70 -29.19
N ASP A 133 8.91 7.81 -29.48
CA ASP A 133 9.52 9.14 -29.40
C ASP A 133 9.95 9.43 -27.95
N LEU A 134 9.07 9.16 -26.96
CA LEU A 134 9.38 9.30 -25.53
C LEU A 134 10.56 8.42 -25.09
N LEU A 135 10.72 7.21 -25.63
CA LEU A 135 11.89 6.37 -25.32
C LEU A 135 13.19 7.05 -25.73
N ALA A 136 13.23 7.60 -26.95
CA ALA A 136 14.41 8.28 -27.48
C ALA A 136 14.69 9.57 -26.70
N GLU A 137 13.66 10.38 -26.46
CA GLU A 137 13.82 11.65 -25.76
C GLU A 137 14.23 11.45 -24.28
N ILE A 138 13.63 10.51 -23.54
CA ILE A 138 14.01 10.24 -22.13
C ILE A 138 15.46 9.79 -22.03
N SER A 139 15.92 8.95 -22.96
CA SER A 139 17.32 8.51 -22.96
C SER A 139 18.32 9.60 -23.30
N ALA A 140 17.87 10.68 -23.94
CA ALA A 140 18.69 11.85 -24.21
C ALA A 140 18.66 12.85 -23.04
N ASP A 141 17.52 12.95 -22.35
CA ASP A 141 17.28 13.99 -21.35
C ASP A 141 17.57 13.55 -19.90
N VAL A 142 17.58 12.23 -19.60
CA VAL A 142 17.71 11.70 -18.23
C VAL A 142 18.93 10.80 -18.07
N ASP A 143 19.85 11.22 -17.21
CA ASP A 143 21.02 10.43 -16.84
C ASP A 143 20.64 9.11 -16.15
N GLY A 144 21.33 8.02 -16.52
CA GLY A 144 21.04 6.67 -16.02
C GLY A 144 19.94 5.92 -16.78
N VAL A 145 19.42 6.50 -17.86
CA VAL A 145 18.45 5.84 -18.75
C VAL A 145 19.06 5.63 -20.13
N ARG A 146 18.94 4.42 -20.70
CA ARG A 146 19.44 4.12 -22.05
C ARG A 146 18.41 3.35 -22.88
N VAL A 147 18.36 3.62 -24.17
CA VAL A 147 17.62 2.77 -25.11
C VAL A 147 18.44 1.52 -25.37
N TRP A 148 17.82 0.36 -25.18
CA TRP A 148 18.39 -0.94 -25.46
C TRP A 148 17.54 -1.67 -26.50
N GLU A 149 18.17 -2.44 -27.39
CA GLU A 149 17.45 -3.31 -28.32
C GLU A 149 17.33 -4.70 -27.70
N ALA A 150 16.16 -4.98 -27.14
CA ALA A 150 15.84 -6.32 -26.68
C ALA A 150 15.49 -7.18 -27.90
N THR A 151 16.18 -8.32 -28.03
CA THR A 151 15.79 -9.35 -28.99
C THR A 151 14.83 -10.29 -28.26
N GLU A 152 13.56 -10.29 -28.67
CA GLU A 152 12.55 -11.18 -28.12
C GLU A 152 12.26 -12.28 -29.16
N ASN A 153 12.28 -13.54 -28.70
CA ASN A 153 12.04 -14.72 -29.55
C ASN A 153 10.75 -15.42 -29.13
N PRO A 154 9.57 -14.80 -29.34
CA PRO A 154 8.31 -15.39 -28.89
C PRO A 154 7.91 -16.61 -29.74
N THR A 155 8.36 -16.71 -30.99
CA THR A 155 7.88 -17.75 -31.94
C THR A 155 8.86 -18.00 -33.12
N GLY A 156 10.17 -18.06 -32.86
CA GLY A 156 11.16 -18.44 -33.88
C GLY A 156 11.57 -17.36 -34.88
N SER A 157 10.98 -16.17 -34.84
CA SER A 157 11.49 -14.97 -35.52
C SER A 157 12.08 -14.00 -34.50
N ASN A 158 13.33 -13.56 -34.74
CA ASN A 158 14.01 -12.58 -33.91
C ASN A 158 13.40 -11.20 -34.21
N VAL A 159 12.49 -10.71 -33.36
CA VAL A 159 11.98 -9.35 -33.48
C VAL A 159 12.78 -8.45 -32.54
N LYS A 160 13.58 -7.55 -33.12
CA LYS A 160 14.29 -6.52 -32.35
C LYS A 160 13.29 -5.45 -31.91
N ARG A 161 13.16 -5.26 -30.60
CA ARG A 161 12.30 -4.23 -30.01
C ARG A 161 13.14 -3.25 -29.21
N LYS A 162 12.94 -1.96 -29.45
CA LYS A 162 13.54 -0.90 -28.63
C LYS A 162 12.81 -0.87 -27.28
N VAL A 163 13.59 -0.91 -26.21
CA VAL A 163 13.12 -0.87 -24.83
C VAL A 163 13.96 0.13 -24.05
N LEU A 164 13.40 0.69 -22.98
CA LEU A 164 14.12 1.56 -22.05
C LEU A 164 14.79 0.68 -21.01
N LEU A 165 16.12 0.78 -20.88
CA LEU A 165 16.84 0.25 -19.74
C LEU A 165 17.04 1.40 -18.74
N VAL A 166 16.40 1.28 -17.58
CA VAL A 166 16.47 2.26 -16.49
C VAL A 166 17.39 1.70 -15.41
N ASP A 167 18.46 2.42 -15.09
CA ASP A 167 19.25 2.17 -13.89
C ASP A 167 18.60 2.90 -12.71
N CYS A 168 17.83 2.15 -11.91
CA CYS A 168 17.02 2.73 -10.85
C CYS A 168 17.88 3.32 -9.73
N GLU A 169 19.12 2.87 -9.56
CA GLU A 169 20.02 3.40 -8.51
C GLU A 169 20.61 4.74 -8.93
N HIS A 170 21.01 4.85 -10.20
CA HIS A 170 21.53 6.09 -10.75
C HIS A 170 20.47 7.19 -10.82
N VAL A 171 19.27 6.86 -11.30
CA VAL A 171 18.14 7.81 -11.37
C VAL A 171 17.74 8.31 -9.97
N HIS A 172 17.80 7.43 -8.96
CA HIS A 172 17.51 7.81 -7.58
C HIS A 172 18.58 8.71 -6.96
N ALA A 173 19.87 8.49 -7.28
CA ALA A 173 20.96 9.35 -6.85
C ALA A 173 20.87 10.75 -7.48
N ALA A 174 20.57 10.83 -8.78
CA ALA A 174 20.37 12.10 -9.49
C ALA A 174 19.17 12.89 -8.93
N THR A 175 18.06 12.21 -8.62
CA THR A 175 16.87 12.85 -8.02
C THR A 175 17.15 13.40 -6.61
N LYS A 176 17.97 12.69 -5.81
CA LYS A 176 18.42 13.19 -4.50
C LYS A 176 19.33 14.42 -4.61
N GLY A 177 20.15 14.52 -5.65
CA GLY A 177 20.95 15.71 -5.94
C GLY A 177 20.12 16.90 -6.43
N MET A 178 18.98 16.66 -7.08
CA MET A 178 18.11 17.73 -7.60
C MET A 178 17.34 18.48 -6.49
N ASN A 179 17.19 17.87 -5.31
CA ASN A 179 16.67 18.54 -4.11
C ASN A 179 17.69 19.47 -3.41
N GLN A 180 18.91 19.66 -3.95
CA GLN A 180 19.89 20.63 -3.42
C GLN A 180 19.82 22.02 -4.06
N PHE A 181 18.95 22.25 -5.05
CA PHE A 181 18.76 23.58 -5.65
C PHE A 181 17.87 24.49 -4.78
N THR A 182 18.24 24.70 -3.50
CA THR A 182 17.95 25.95 -2.77
C THR A 182 19.05 26.33 -1.76
N THR A 183 20.25 25.74 -1.81
CA THR A 183 21.36 26.26 -0.96
C THR A 183 22.74 26.02 -1.59
N GLY A 184 23.20 27.02 -2.36
CA GLY A 184 24.62 27.40 -2.50
C GLY A 184 25.67 26.36 -2.92
N GLY A 185 26.04 26.40 -4.21
CA GLY A 185 27.46 26.56 -4.59
C GLY A 185 28.28 25.33 -5.03
N ARG A 186 28.81 25.48 -6.25
CA ARG A 186 30.12 25.02 -6.76
C ARG A 186 30.16 23.67 -7.50
N ARG A 187 30.39 23.76 -8.81
CA ARG A 187 30.80 22.70 -9.74
C ARG A 187 32.06 21.99 -9.25
N ASN A 188 32.17 20.69 -9.53
CA ASN A 188 33.42 20.05 -9.94
C ASN A 188 33.13 18.79 -10.77
N ASP A 189 33.93 18.66 -11.83
CA ASP A 189 33.98 17.60 -12.83
C ASP A 189 34.66 16.34 -12.28
N GLU A 190 34.06 15.16 -12.44
CA GLU A 190 34.78 13.87 -12.38
C GLU A 190 34.16 12.85 -13.36
N GLU A 191 34.69 12.89 -14.59
CA GLU A 191 34.48 11.90 -15.64
C GLU A 191 35.79 11.09 -15.80
N ARG A 192 35.84 9.86 -15.25
CA ARG A 192 36.67 8.70 -15.67
C ARG A 192 36.75 7.65 -14.54
N ALA A 193 35.95 6.57 -14.64
CA ALA A 193 36.27 5.24 -14.06
C ALA A 193 35.10 4.24 -14.25
N TRP A 194 34.78 3.80 -15.48
CA TRP A 194 33.66 2.83 -15.66
C TRP A 194 33.90 1.69 -16.65
N GLU A 195 35.07 1.58 -17.29
CA GLU A 195 35.33 0.52 -18.29
C GLU A 195 35.74 -0.85 -17.72
N SER A 196 35.84 -1.05 -16.39
CA SER A 196 36.48 -2.26 -15.83
C SER A 196 35.54 -3.34 -15.25
N SER A 197 34.22 -3.25 -15.37
CA SER A 197 33.33 -4.18 -14.63
C SER A 197 32.30 -4.95 -15.45
N LEU A 198 32.53 -5.12 -16.75
CA LEU A 198 31.69 -5.98 -17.61
C LEU A 198 32.38 -7.32 -17.88
N SER A 199 32.43 -8.17 -16.85
CA SER A 199 32.62 -9.61 -16.99
C SER A 199 31.85 -10.28 -15.86
N ASP A 200 31.08 -11.30 -16.20
CA ASP A 200 30.38 -12.25 -15.32
C ASP A 200 28.96 -11.90 -14.83
N GLY A 201 28.02 -12.79 -15.16
CA GLY A 201 26.77 -12.93 -14.41
C GLY A 201 25.47 -13.15 -15.20
N VAL A 202 25.46 -14.02 -16.22
CA VAL A 202 24.19 -14.60 -16.72
C VAL A 202 23.69 -15.61 -15.71
N ALA A 203 22.58 -15.31 -15.01
CA ALA A 203 21.81 -16.29 -14.25
C ALA A 203 20.33 -16.17 -14.61
N THR A 204 19.88 -17.09 -15.45
CA THR A 204 18.48 -17.37 -15.74
C THR A 204 17.84 -18.07 -14.54
N SER A 205 16.83 -17.46 -13.92
CA SER A 205 15.86 -18.19 -13.10
C SER A 205 14.44 -17.76 -13.44
N SER A 206 13.77 -18.62 -14.21
CA SER A 206 12.37 -18.52 -14.58
C SER A 206 11.45 -18.79 -13.38
N GLY A 207 10.90 -17.74 -12.78
CA GLY A 207 9.75 -17.83 -11.87
C GLY A 207 8.49 -17.33 -12.56
N ARG A 208 7.73 -18.22 -13.22
CA ARG A 208 6.43 -17.86 -13.80
C ARG A 208 5.45 -17.55 -12.67
N ARG A 209 4.85 -16.35 -12.68
CA ARG A 209 3.59 -16.08 -11.98
C ARG A 209 2.52 -15.86 -13.04
N CYS A 210 1.51 -16.72 -13.05
CA CYS A 210 0.33 -16.57 -13.90
C CYS A 210 -0.57 -15.49 -13.31
N LEU A 211 -0.88 -14.47 -14.11
CA LEU A 211 -1.95 -13.51 -13.85
C LEU A 211 -3.18 -13.98 -14.62
N CYS A 212 -4.24 -14.39 -13.91
CA CYS A 212 -5.55 -14.60 -14.51
C CYS A 212 -6.31 -13.26 -14.47
N TRP A 213 -6.69 -12.75 -15.64
CA TRP A 213 -7.51 -11.55 -15.79
C TRP A 213 -8.98 -11.96 -15.94
N LEU A 214 -9.86 -11.43 -15.08
CA LEU A 214 -11.31 -11.53 -15.24
C LEU A 214 -11.85 -10.19 -15.77
N PRO A 215 -12.58 -10.16 -16.90
CA PRO A 215 -13.05 -8.93 -17.49
C PRO A 215 -14.48 -8.63 -17.01
N ARG A 216 -14.63 -7.88 -15.92
CA ARG A 216 -15.82 -7.03 -15.64
C ARG A 216 -15.78 -6.42 -14.24
N SER A 217 -15.05 -5.33 -14.10
CA SER A 217 -15.35 -4.19 -13.22
C SER A 217 -14.08 -3.35 -13.20
N GLY A 218 -14.18 -2.09 -13.59
CA GLY A 218 -13.06 -1.15 -13.68
C GLY A 218 -12.52 -0.73 -12.30
N VAL A 219 -12.20 -1.69 -11.43
CA VAL A 219 -11.59 -1.47 -10.12
C VAL A 219 -10.50 -2.51 -9.91
N ALA A 220 -9.24 -2.06 -9.91
CA ALA A 220 -8.10 -2.91 -9.59
C ALA A 220 -7.97 -3.05 -8.07
N TYR A 221 -8.30 -4.22 -7.53
CA TYR A 221 -7.96 -4.55 -6.14
C TYR A 221 -6.56 -5.12 -6.06
N TRP A 222 -5.70 -4.48 -5.28
CA TRP A 222 -4.40 -5.02 -4.90
C TRP A 222 -4.56 -5.88 -3.65
N TRP A 223 -4.35 -7.19 -3.78
CA TRP A 223 -4.16 -8.06 -2.63
C TRP A 223 -2.66 -8.27 -2.42
N VAL A 224 -2.13 -7.72 -1.33
CA VAL A 224 -0.80 -8.06 -0.83
C VAL A 224 -0.91 -9.41 -0.12
N VAL A 225 -0.45 -10.48 -0.78
CA VAL A 225 -0.27 -11.78 -0.11
C VAL A 225 1.03 -11.70 0.69
N HIS A 226 0.91 -11.53 2.00
CA HIS A 226 2.03 -11.63 2.94
C HIS A 226 2.56 -13.08 2.97
N PRO A 227 3.89 -13.32 2.92
CA PRO A 227 4.47 -14.66 2.77
C PRO A 227 4.60 -15.45 4.10
N LEU A 228 3.75 -15.21 5.10
CA LEU A 228 3.77 -15.94 6.37
C LEU A 228 2.35 -16.29 6.83
N ALA A 229 1.69 -17.19 6.08
CA ALA A 229 0.55 -17.94 6.60
C ALA A 229 0.63 -19.37 6.05
N ARG A 230 1.06 -20.32 6.90
CA ARG A 230 0.83 -21.75 6.69
C ARG A 230 -0.68 -21.98 6.68
N THR A 231 -1.27 -22.14 5.51
CA THR A 231 -2.62 -22.69 5.39
C THR A 231 -2.53 -24.21 5.30
N HIS A 232 -2.99 -24.89 6.35
CA HIS A 232 -3.40 -26.28 6.26
C HIS A 232 -4.61 -26.36 5.31
N CYS A 233 -4.46 -26.98 4.14
CA CYS A 233 -5.59 -27.38 3.31
C CYS A 233 -6.25 -28.61 3.91
N VAL A 234 -7.40 -28.44 4.56
CA VAL A 234 -8.37 -29.52 4.78
C VAL A 234 -9.22 -29.61 3.51
N SER A 235 -9.06 -30.70 2.79
CA SER A 235 -9.81 -31.00 1.57
C SER A 235 -11.20 -31.50 1.97
N ALA A 236 -12.23 -30.67 1.74
CA ALA A 236 -13.62 -31.11 1.83
C ALA A 236 -14.00 -31.81 0.52
N ALA A 237 -14.07 -33.14 0.55
CA ALA A 237 -14.58 -33.95 -0.54
C ALA A 237 -16.10 -33.75 -0.66
N ALA A 238 -16.54 -33.28 -1.83
CA ALA A 238 -17.95 -33.20 -2.20
C ALA A 238 -18.53 -34.62 -2.34
N GLY A 239 -19.42 -34.98 -1.42
CA GLY A 239 -20.22 -36.19 -1.51
C GLY A 239 -21.33 -36.01 -2.55
N GLY A 240 -21.21 -36.72 -3.67
CA GLY A 240 -22.29 -36.90 -4.64
C GLY A 240 -23.36 -37.83 -4.08
N GLY A 241 -24.50 -37.25 -3.70
CA GLY A 241 -25.69 -38.00 -3.31
C GLY A 241 -26.43 -38.55 -4.52
N HIS A 242 -26.41 -39.87 -4.65
CA HIS A 242 -27.19 -40.65 -5.62
C HIS A 242 -28.61 -40.86 -5.06
N LEU A 243 -29.65 -40.38 -5.75
CA LEU A 243 -31.05 -40.71 -5.48
C LEU A 243 -31.45 -41.96 -6.29
N PRO A 244 -32.08 -42.99 -5.70
CA PRO A 244 -32.83 -43.98 -6.45
C PRO A 244 -34.30 -43.57 -6.59
N MET A 245 -34.77 -43.47 -7.83
CA MET A 245 -36.20 -43.53 -8.18
C MET A 245 -36.71 -44.96 -7.93
N HIS A 246 -37.70 -45.09 -7.07
CA HIS A 246 -38.60 -46.24 -7.04
C HIS A 246 -39.77 -45.92 -7.98
N LEU A 247 -39.91 -46.68 -9.07
CA LEU A 247 -41.13 -46.76 -9.86
C LEU A 247 -41.76 -48.12 -9.56
N SER A 248 -43.06 -48.08 -9.28
CA SER A 248 -43.99 -49.22 -9.34
C SER A 248 -44.18 -49.70 -10.76
#